data_AF-G3M5I8-F1
#
_entry.id   AF-G3M5I8-F1
#
_cell.length_a   1.000
_cell.length_b   1.000
_cell.length_c   1.000
_cell.angle_alpha   90.00
_cell.angle_beta   90.00
_cell.angle_gamma   90.00
#
_symmetry.space_group_name_H-M   'P 1'
#
loop_
_entity.id
_entity.type
_entity.pdbx_description
1 polymer ?
#
loop_
_entity_poly.entity_id
_entity_poly.type
_entity_poly.pdbx_seq_one_letter_code
_entity_poly.pdbx_strand_id
1 'polypeptide(L)'
;GKSSLLSALLGEMDKMEGSVAVKGSVAYVPQQAWIQNATLKNNIIFGQKRKESWYQRVVEACALQQDLDILPAGDETEIGEKGVNLSGGQKQRVSLARAVYCDRSVYLLDDPLSAVDAHVGKHIFDQVIGPQGLLKDKTRILVTHGLSYLPQADLVLVMVDGEITEIGSYLQLKEEEGAFAEFLRTYASSEQTDGSGSSVSFKLTSPVFMTNQEPVPNSPSKPMENGVGPGFTGSQSASNNSKGPASELNKEEKKSKSAEAGKLTDADKASTGRVKLSVFCSYLKAIGVLLSAISLLFFLSHNLLSMFANYWLSLWTDDPVVNGTQPDRLMRLGVYGGLGVSQGVAVFGYSLSVSIGGILASRFLHQSMLFDVLRSPMSFFERTPSGNLLNR
;
A
#
# COMPACT_ATOMS: atom_id res chain seq x y z
N GLY A 1 7.15 -12.73 22.74
CA GLY A 1 6.57 -11.48 22.22
C GLY A 1 7.58 -10.34 22.16
N LYS A 2 8.52 -10.33 21.19
CA LYS A 2 9.51 -9.25 21.06
C LYS A 2 8.88 -7.93 20.60
N SER A 3 8.10 -7.96 19.51
CA SER A 3 7.31 -6.82 19.05
C SER A 3 6.29 -6.36 20.10
N SER A 4 5.71 -7.29 20.88
CA SER A 4 4.83 -6.98 22.01
C SER A 4 5.51 -6.12 23.07
N LEU A 5 6.80 -6.35 23.37
CA LEU A 5 7.56 -5.49 24.27
C LEU A 5 7.68 -4.06 23.72
N LEU A 6 7.88 -3.89 22.41
CA LEU A 6 7.89 -2.56 21.78
C LEU A 6 6.51 -1.89 21.83
N SER A 7 5.42 -2.62 21.57
CA SER A 7 4.05 -2.12 21.72
C SER A 7 3.73 -1.70 23.16
N ALA A 8 4.20 -2.45 24.16
CA ALA A 8 4.06 -2.08 25.57
C ALA A 8 4.86 -0.81 25.92
N LEU A 9 6.05 -0.62 25.36
CA LEU A 9 6.84 0.61 25.51
C LEU A 9 6.21 1.83 24.80
N LEU A 10 5.42 1.60 23.74
CA LEU A 10 4.64 2.65 23.06
C LEU A 10 3.34 3.01 23.80
N GLY A 11 2.85 2.15 24.70
CA GLY A 11 1.56 2.31 25.37
C GLY A 11 0.37 1.74 24.60
N GLU A 12 0.62 0.92 23.58
CA GLU A 12 -0.41 0.27 22.74
C GLU A 12 -0.91 -1.07 23.33
N MET A 13 -0.58 -1.37 24.58
CA MET A 13 -1.00 -2.58 25.31
C MET A 13 -1.52 -2.24 26.70
N ASP A 14 -2.63 -2.87 27.08
CA ASP A 14 -3.20 -2.75 28.42
C ASP A 14 -2.24 -3.31 29.48
N LYS A 15 -1.82 -2.44 30.41
CA LYS A 15 -0.90 -2.78 31.49
C LYS A 15 -1.66 -3.11 32.77
N MET A 16 -1.62 -4.38 33.17
CA MET A 16 -2.25 -4.86 34.40
C MET A 16 -1.52 -4.38 35.67
N GLU A 17 -0.19 -4.54 35.72
CA GLU A 17 0.64 -4.26 36.90
C GLU A 17 1.97 -3.57 36.54
N GLY A 18 2.70 -3.08 37.55
CA GLY A 18 4.04 -2.47 37.38
C GLY A 18 4.05 -1.02 36.86
N SER A 19 5.25 -0.49 36.60
CA SER A 19 5.48 0.90 36.18
C SER A 19 6.42 0.97 34.97
N VAL A 20 6.02 1.72 33.94
CA VAL A 20 6.83 1.97 32.73
C VAL A 20 6.98 3.48 32.58
N ALA A 21 8.20 3.95 32.31
CA ALA A 21 8.50 5.36 32.13
C ALA A 21 9.48 5.55 30.96
N VAL A 22 9.08 6.33 29.96
CA VAL A 22 9.90 6.66 28.79
C VAL A 22 10.22 8.16 28.82
N LYS A 23 11.51 8.51 28.70
CA LYS A 23 11.97 9.90 28.75
C LYS A 23 12.33 10.43 27.37
N GLY A 24 11.54 11.40 26.89
CA GLY A 24 11.78 12.09 25.62
C GLY A 24 10.83 11.63 24.51
N SER A 25 11.17 11.98 23.27
CA SER A 25 10.34 11.67 22.11
C SER A 25 10.73 10.33 21.48
N VAL A 26 9.75 9.55 21.03
CA VAL A 26 9.94 8.21 20.45
C VAL A 26 9.78 8.24 18.93
N ALA A 27 10.63 7.51 18.22
CA ALA A 27 10.43 7.07 16.84
C ALA A 27 10.26 5.55 16.83
N TYR A 28 9.34 5.04 16.00
CA TYR A 28 9.06 3.63 15.84
C TYR A 28 9.18 3.21 14.37
N VAL A 29 9.86 2.10 14.12
CA VAL A 29 9.91 1.41 12.83
C VAL A 29 9.28 0.03 13.02
N PRO A 30 8.08 -0.24 12.48
CA PRO A 30 7.44 -1.55 12.56
C PRO A 30 8.06 -2.55 11.59
N GLN A 31 8.00 -3.84 11.94
CA GLN A 31 8.46 -4.95 11.10
C GLN A 31 7.79 -4.93 9.71
N GLN A 32 6.46 -4.74 9.67
CA GLN A 32 5.73 -4.47 8.44
C GLN A 32 5.72 -2.96 8.15
N ALA A 33 6.59 -2.52 7.25
CA ALA A 33 6.72 -1.12 6.86
C ALA A 33 5.43 -0.52 6.28
N TRP A 34 4.97 0.58 6.89
CA TRP A 34 3.78 1.32 6.45
C TRP A 34 4.14 2.58 5.66
N ILE A 35 3.53 2.76 4.49
CA ILE A 35 3.79 3.84 3.54
C ILE A 35 2.47 4.55 3.21
N GLN A 36 2.47 5.88 3.27
CA GLN A 36 1.32 6.72 2.90
C GLN A 36 1.19 6.85 1.39
N ASN A 37 -0.04 7.00 0.89
CA ASN A 37 -0.31 7.36 -0.50
C ASN A 37 0.07 8.83 -0.75
N ALA A 38 1.34 9.07 -1.05
CA ALA A 38 1.98 10.37 -1.20
C ALA A 38 3.33 10.20 -1.92
N THR A 39 4.01 11.30 -2.25
CA THR A 39 5.37 11.21 -2.80
C THR A 39 6.35 10.53 -1.84
N LEU A 40 7.40 9.89 -2.36
CA LEU A 40 8.42 9.25 -1.52
C LEU A 40 9.08 10.27 -0.58
N LYS A 41 9.38 11.46 -1.09
CA LYS A 41 9.86 12.60 -0.29
C LYS A 41 8.94 12.95 0.88
N ASN A 42 7.63 13.05 0.66
CA ASN A 42 6.67 13.37 1.71
C ASN A 42 6.54 12.23 2.73
N ASN A 43 6.70 10.97 2.29
CA ASN A 43 6.78 9.81 3.16
C ASN A 43 7.97 9.86 4.13
N ILE A 44 9.13 10.39 3.72
CA ILE A 44 10.30 10.56 4.60
C ILE A 44 10.15 11.81 5.50
N ILE A 45 9.75 12.95 4.94
CA ILE A 45 9.65 14.22 5.67
C ILE A 45 8.49 14.22 6.69
N PHE A 46 7.40 13.50 6.41
CA PHE A 46 6.30 13.23 7.33
C PHE A 46 5.73 14.48 8.03
N GLY A 47 5.50 15.55 7.25
CA GLY A 47 4.96 16.82 7.73
C GLY A 47 5.95 17.74 8.47
N GLN A 48 7.21 17.34 8.65
CA GLN A 48 8.23 18.20 9.26
C GLN A 48 8.74 19.28 8.28
N LYS A 49 9.45 20.29 8.81
CA LYS A 49 10.12 21.30 7.97
C LYS A 49 11.23 20.66 7.14
N ARG A 50 11.29 20.98 5.84
CA ARG A 50 12.31 20.50 4.91
C ARG A 50 13.69 21.08 5.25
N LYS A 51 14.66 20.20 5.53
CA LYS A 51 16.08 20.52 5.76
C LYS A 51 16.92 19.77 4.72
N GLU A 52 17.29 20.41 3.61
CA GLU A 52 17.87 19.69 2.46
C GLU A 52 19.15 18.91 2.79
N SER A 53 20.07 19.53 3.53
CA SER A 53 21.32 18.88 3.95
C SER A 53 21.14 17.80 5.02
N TRP A 54 19.97 17.70 5.65
CA TRP A 54 19.62 16.57 6.52
C TRP A 54 18.93 15.47 5.71
N TYR A 55 17.98 15.84 4.85
CA TYR A 55 17.29 14.92 3.95
C TYR A 55 18.27 14.10 3.10
N GLN A 56 19.22 14.76 2.43
CA GLN A 56 20.22 14.07 1.60
C GLN A 56 21.07 13.10 2.41
N ARG A 57 21.53 13.49 3.61
CA ARG A 57 22.33 12.62 4.50
C ARG A 57 21.54 11.40 4.97
N VAL A 58 20.24 11.55 5.26
CA VAL A 58 19.38 10.42 5.65
C VAL A 58 19.13 9.48 4.47
N VAL A 59 18.86 10.01 3.27
CA VAL A 59 18.70 9.23 2.03
C VAL A 59 19.96 8.42 1.71
N GLU A 60 21.14 9.02 1.84
CA GLU A 60 22.44 8.38 1.62
C GLU A 60 22.77 7.32 2.68
N ALA A 61 22.59 7.64 3.97
CA ALA A 61 22.83 6.70 5.07
C ALA A 61 21.87 5.49 5.05
N CYS A 62 20.62 5.69 4.62
CA CYS A 62 19.66 4.60 4.41
C CYS A 62 19.81 3.87 3.07
N ALA A 63 20.84 4.17 2.26
CA ALA A 63 21.09 3.59 0.94
C ALA A 63 19.91 3.69 -0.04
N LEU A 64 19.11 4.77 0.03
CA LEU A 64 17.94 4.98 -0.83
C LEU A 64 18.27 5.62 -2.19
N GLN A 65 19.48 6.15 -2.38
CA GLN A 65 19.84 6.91 -3.59
C GLN A 65 19.63 6.08 -4.88
N GLN A 66 20.06 4.82 -4.90
CA GLN A 66 19.88 3.93 -6.05
C GLN A 66 18.39 3.64 -6.34
N ASP A 67 17.54 3.58 -5.32
CA ASP A 67 16.10 3.41 -5.52
C ASP A 67 15.47 4.67 -6.13
N LEU A 68 15.91 5.85 -5.69
CA LEU A 68 15.47 7.14 -6.24
C LEU A 68 15.85 7.27 -7.73
N ASP A 69 17.07 6.86 -8.10
CA ASP A 69 17.57 6.98 -9.46
C ASP A 69 16.80 6.08 -10.47
N ILE A 70 16.15 5.01 -9.98
CA ILE A 70 15.30 4.09 -10.77
C ILE A 70 13.86 4.61 -10.92
N LEU A 71 13.38 5.46 -10.01
CA LEU A 71 12.00 5.95 -10.02
C LEU A 71 11.77 7.04 -11.08
N PRO A 72 10.62 7.02 -11.80
CA PRO A 72 10.39 7.86 -12.99
C PRO A 72 10.40 9.38 -12.72
N ALA A 73 10.15 9.81 -11.49
CA ALA A 73 10.25 11.20 -11.05
C ALA A 73 11.13 11.35 -9.79
N GLY A 74 12.05 10.41 -9.55
CA GLY A 74 12.90 10.40 -8.36
C GLY A 74 12.08 10.43 -7.07
N ASP A 75 12.41 11.35 -6.17
CA ASP A 75 11.74 11.48 -4.88
C ASP A 75 10.38 12.21 -4.93
N GLU A 76 10.06 12.86 -6.05
CA GLU A 76 8.73 13.42 -6.34
C GLU A 76 7.74 12.34 -6.86
N THR A 77 8.19 11.11 -7.10
CA THR A 77 7.33 9.98 -7.50
C THR A 77 6.28 9.66 -6.44
N GLU A 78 5.03 9.54 -6.85
CA GLU A 78 3.90 9.10 -6.02
C GLU A 78 4.03 7.62 -5.70
N ILE A 79 4.00 7.31 -4.40
CA ILE A 79 4.01 5.95 -3.89
C ILE A 79 2.57 5.56 -3.59
N GLY A 80 2.03 4.61 -4.36
CA GLY A 80 0.63 4.16 -4.26
C GLY A 80 0.25 3.61 -2.88
N GLU A 81 -1.04 3.29 -2.71
CA GLU A 81 -1.58 2.80 -1.44
C GLU A 81 -0.81 1.57 -0.91
N LYS A 82 -0.42 1.57 0.38
CA LYS A 82 0.46 0.54 0.99
C LYS A 82 1.82 0.34 0.26
N GLY A 83 2.20 1.30 -0.57
CA GLY A 83 3.44 1.35 -1.34
C GLY A 83 3.61 0.23 -2.36
N VAL A 84 2.59 -0.15 -3.13
CA VAL A 84 2.71 -1.27 -4.10
C VAL A 84 3.90 -1.10 -5.07
N ASN A 85 4.25 0.14 -5.44
CA ASN A 85 5.40 0.45 -6.31
C ASN A 85 6.79 0.09 -5.75
N LEU A 86 6.90 -0.32 -4.47
CA LEU A 86 8.18 -0.56 -3.79
C LEU A 86 8.34 -2.02 -3.37
N SER A 87 9.57 -2.53 -3.45
CA SER A 87 9.94 -3.84 -2.88
C SER A 87 9.90 -3.83 -1.34
N GLY A 88 9.90 -5.02 -0.71
CA GLY A 88 9.89 -5.14 0.76
C GLY A 88 11.02 -4.36 1.44
N GLY A 89 12.26 -4.54 0.97
CA GLY A 89 13.43 -3.81 1.45
C GLY A 89 13.39 -2.31 1.17
N GLN A 90 12.81 -1.87 0.05
CA GLN A 90 12.58 -0.45 -0.22
C GLN A 90 11.59 0.15 0.78
N LYS A 91 10.48 -0.54 1.09
CA LYS A 91 9.52 -0.08 2.12
C LYS A 91 10.17 0.01 3.50
N GLN A 92 10.96 -1.00 3.91
CA GLN A 92 11.72 -0.96 5.17
C GLN A 92 12.69 0.24 5.19
N ARG A 93 13.48 0.46 4.13
CA ARG A 93 14.40 1.61 4.03
C ARG A 93 13.68 2.96 4.10
N VAL A 94 12.54 3.14 3.43
CA VAL A 94 11.74 4.39 3.52
C VAL A 94 11.14 4.57 4.93
N SER A 95 10.68 3.50 5.57
CA SER A 95 10.17 3.51 6.95
C SER A 95 11.27 3.91 7.95
N LEU A 96 12.47 3.36 7.80
CA LEU A 96 13.64 3.70 8.61
C LEU A 96 14.09 5.15 8.36
N ALA A 97 14.18 5.58 7.10
CA ALA A 97 14.55 6.95 6.73
C ALA A 97 13.56 7.97 7.33
N ARG A 98 12.26 7.68 7.36
CA ARG A 98 11.24 8.50 8.04
C ARG A 98 11.53 8.63 9.54
N ALA A 99 11.82 7.52 10.22
CA ALA A 99 12.13 7.52 11.65
C ALA A 99 13.39 8.36 11.95
N VAL A 100 14.47 8.14 11.20
CA VAL A 100 15.76 8.85 11.34
C VAL A 100 15.60 10.34 11.04
N TYR A 101 14.89 10.69 9.96
CA TYR A 101 14.67 12.10 9.58
C TYR A 101 13.96 12.88 10.70
N CYS A 102 13.08 12.22 11.46
CA CYS A 102 12.31 12.84 12.54
C CYS A 102 13.13 13.26 13.77
N ASP A 103 14.40 12.85 13.90
CA ASP A 103 15.35 13.24 14.95
C ASP A 103 14.79 13.15 16.39
N ARG A 104 14.38 11.94 16.78
CA ARG A 104 13.80 11.65 18.10
C ARG A 104 14.85 11.33 19.17
N SER A 105 14.41 11.12 20.41
CA SER A 105 15.27 10.81 21.57
C SER A 105 15.50 9.30 21.72
N VAL A 106 14.44 8.52 21.50
CA VAL A 106 14.39 7.06 21.61
C VAL A 106 13.94 6.48 20.27
N TYR A 107 14.61 5.43 19.81
CA TYR A 107 14.30 4.70 18.59
C TYR A 107 13.95 3.25 18.93
N LEU A 108 12.72 2.84 18.59
CA LEU A 108 12.25 1.47 18.69
C LEU A 108 12.22 0.88 17.28
N LEU A 109 13.07 -0.10 17.02
CA LEU A 109 13.29 -0.68 15.70
C LEU A 109 12.89 -2.16 15.73
N ASP A 110 11.75 -2.49 15.12
CA ASP A 110 11.26 -3.86 15.02
C ASP A 110 11.74 -4.49 13.71
N ASP A 111 12.84 -5.25 13.78
CA ASP A 111 13.40 -6.05 12.69
C ASP A 111 13.59 -5.30 11.34
N PRO A 112 14.19 -4.08 11.34
CA PRO A 112 14.24 -3.20 10.16
C PRO A 112 15.21 -3.66 9.04
N LEU A 113 15.94 -4.76 9.26
CA LEU A 113 16.97 -5.28 8.35
C LEU A 113 16.61 -6.62 7.70
N SER A 114 15.43 -7.19 7.98
CA SER A 114 15.09 -8.55 7.53
C SER A 114 14.69 -8.68 6.06
N ALA A 115 14.23 -7.61 5.42
CA ALA A 115 13.86 -7.60 4.00
C ALA A 115 14.89 -6.89 3.09
N VAL A 116 16.11 -6.62 3.59
CA VAL A 116 17.21 -6.01 2.82
C VAL A 116 18.39 -6.98 2.70
N ASP A 117 19.09 -6.94 1.55
CA ASP A 117 20.28 -7.76 1.30
C ASP A 117 21.39 -7.46 2.31
N ALA A 118 22.20 -8.46 2.66
CA ALA A 118 23.23 -8.35 3.70
C ALA A 118 24.21 -7.16 3.50
N HIS A 119 24.54 -6.81 2.25
CA HIS A 119 25.40 -5.66 1.95
C HIS A 119 24.70 -4.32 2.27
N VAL A 120 23.43 -4.18 1.88
CA VAL A 120 22.61 -2.99 2.19
C VAL A 120 22.34 -2.91 3.69
N GLY A 121 22.02 -4.04 4.32
CA GLY A 121 21.85 -4.14 5.77
C GLY A 121 23.09 -3.71 6.54
N LYS A 122 24.29 -4.10 6.09
CA LYS A 122 25.55 -3.65 6.68
C LYS A 122 25.76 -2.15 6.54
N HIS A 123 25.55 -1.58 5.34
CA HIS A 123 25.65 -0.12 5.15
C HIS A 123 24.71 0.64 6.06
N ILE A 124 23.44 0.22 6.14
CA ILE A 124 22.44 0.82 7.04
C ILE A 124 22.87 0.68 8.51
N PHE A 125 23.40 -0.48 8.91
CA PHE A 125 23.88 -0.66 10.25
C PHE A 125 25.04 0.30 10.55
N ASP A 126 26.10 0.29 9.74
CA ASP A 126 27.31 1.10 9.95
C ASP A 126 27.02 2.62 9.90
N GLN A 127 26.13 3.07 9.01
CA GLN A 127 25.81 4.49 8.80
C GLN A 127 24.65 5.04 9.64
N VAL A 128 23.74 4.19 10.16
CA VAL A 128 22.53 4.64 10.87
C VAL A 128 22.46 4.10 12.29
N ILE A 129 22.47 2.78 12.47
CA ILE A 129 22.06 2.10 13.72
C ILE A 129 23.24 1.86 14.67
N GLY A 130 24.42 1.58 14.13
CA GLY A 130 25.63 1.20 14.84
C GLY A 130 26.32 2.37 15.57
N PRO A 131 27.43 2.09 16.28
CA PRO A 131 28.08 3.04 17.18
C PRO A 131 28.65 4.29 16.49
N GLN A 132 28.89 4.23 15.17
CA GLN A 132 29.37 5.37 14.38
C GLN A 132 28.28 6.01 13.50
N GLY A 133 27.05 5.48 13.54
CA GLY A 133 25.95 5.93 12.68
C GLY A 133 25.28 7.23 13.13
N LEU A 134 24.33 7.70 12.32
CA LEU A 134 23.54 8.91 12.57
C LEU A 134 22.82 8.91 13.94
N LEU A 135 22.50 7.74 14.49
CA LEU A 135 21.77 7.58 15.75
C LEU A 135 22.68 7.34 16.98
N LYS A 136 24.00 7.47 16.86
CA LYS A 136 24.98 7.14 17.93
C LYS A 136 24.68 7.80 19.28
N ASP A 137 24.27 9.07 19.29
CA ASP A 137 24.01 9.88 20.48
C ASP A 137 22.55 9.74 21.00
N LYS A 138 21.80 8.74 20.53
CA LYS A 138 20.37 8.50 20.82
C LYS A 138 20.18 7.14 21.49
N THR A 139 19.09 6.97 22.25
CA THR A 139 18.70 5.65 22.76
C THR A 139 18.13 4.82 21.61
N ARG A 140 18.65 3.60 21.41
CA ARG A 140 18.26 2.68 20.32
C ARG A 140 17.90 1.33 20.92
N ILE A 141 16.71 0.82 20.61
CA ILE A 141 16.27 -0.54 20.93
C ILE A 141 16.02 -1.24 19.61
N LEU A 142 16.83 -2.25 19.31
CA LEU A 142 16.74 -3.05 18.09
C LEU A 142 16.24 -4.46 18.45
N VAL A 143 15.02 -4.77 18.03
CA VAL A 143 14.56 -6.16 17.92
C VAL A 143 15.07 -6.69 16.58
N THR A 144 15.71 -7.86 16.59
CA THR A 144 16.25 -8.52 15.40
C THR A 144 16.10 -10.03 15.53
N HIS A 145 15.95 -10.71 14.40
CA HIS A 145 16.15 -12.16 14.31
C HIS A 145 17.57 -12.55 13.85
N GLY A 146 18.29 -11.64 13.18
CA GLY A 146 19.65 -11.86 12.70
C GLY A 146 20.72 -11.63 13.79
N LEU A 147 21.68 -12.55 13.88
CA LEU A 147 22.77 -12.52 14.86
C LEU A 147 23.92 -11.56 14.51
N SER A 148 24.08 -11.20 13.23
CA SER A 148 25.30 -10.59 12.67
C SER A 148 25.76 -9.29 13.35
N TYR A 149 24.83 -8.57 13.97
CA TYR A 149 25.06 -7.26 14.58
C TYR A 149 25.04 -7.27 16.13
N LEU A 150 24.66 -8.39 16.76
CA LEU A 150 24.62 -8.50 18.23
C LEU A 150 25.97 -8.23 18.93
N PRO A 151 27.14 -8.60 18.38
CA PRO A 151 28.43 -8.26 19.01
C PRO A 151 28.73 -6.75 19.11
N GLN A 152 27.97 -5.90 18.41
CA GLN A 152 28.11 -4.44 18.45
C GLN A 152 27.05 -3.77 19.34
N ALA A 153 26.21 -4.53 20.05
CA ALA A 153 25.23 -4.01 20.98
C ALA A 153 25.83 -3.84 22.39
N ASP A 154 25.52 -2.71 23.03
CA ASP A 154 25.98 -2.43 24.41
C ASP A 154 25.34 -3.39 25.44
N LEU A 155 24.10 -3.80 25.18
CA LEU A 155 23.31 -4.71 26.02
C LEU A 155 22.40 -5.58 25.15
N VAL A 156 22.31 -6.87 25.47
CA VAL A 156 21.41 -7.84 24.85
C VAL A 156 20.42 -8.34 25.90
N LEU A 157 19.15 -8.42 25.50
CA LEU A 157 18.03 -8.92 26.30
C LEU A 157 17.50 -10.19 25.62
N VAL A 158 17.52 -11.32 26.33
CA VAL A 158 17.05 -12.61 25.83
C VAL A 158 15.64 -12.83 26.33
N MET A 159 14.72 -13.19 25.43
CA MET A 159 13.32 -13.47 25.78
C MET A 159 12.93 -14.89 25.38
N VAL A 160 12.41 -15.65 26.33
CA VAL A 160 11.86 -17.01 26.14
C VAL A 160 10.45 -17.02 26.70
N ASP A 161 9.50 -17.60 25.96
CA ASP A 161 8.07 -17.76 26.32
C ASP A 161 7.31 -16.51 26.81
N GLY A 162 7.87 -15.31 26.62
CA GLY A 162 7.28 -14.03 27.01
C GLY A 162 8.01 -13.33 28.15
N GLU A 163 8.89 -14.04 28.85
CA GLU A 163 9.71 -13.51 29.95
C GLU A 163 11.12 -13.14 29.47
N ILE A 164 11.82 -12.29 30.23
CA ILE A 164 13.23 -11.95 29.98
C ILE A 164 14.08 -12.89 30.84
N THR A 165 14.84 -13.79 30.22
CA THR A 165 15.61 -14.82 30.93
C THR A 165 17.02 -14.35 31.27
N GLU A 166 17.68 -13.64 30.35
CA GLU A 166 19.08 -13.23 30.47
C GLU A 166 19.26 -11.78 29.99
N ILE A 167 20.16 -11.05 30.66
CA ILE A 167 20.46 -9.65 30.38
C ILE A 167 21.97 -9.44 30.56
N GLY A 168 22.69 -9.09 29.48
CA GLY A 168 24.14 -8.93 29.55
C GLY A 168 24.75 -8.41 28.25
N SER A 169 26.07 -8.21 28.23
CA SER A 169 26.80 -7.98 26.99
C SER A 169 26.91 -9.27 26.17
N TYR A 170 27.13 -9.15 24.85
CA TYR A 170 27.27 -10.31 23.96
C TYR A 170 28.34 -11.31 24.40
N LEU A 171 29.44 -10.84 25.02
CA LEU A 171 30.51 -11.72 25.51
C LEU A 171 30.10 -12.49 26.77
N GLN A 172 29.47 -11.81 27.73
CA GLN A 172 28.99 -12.44 28.98
C GLN A 172 27.96 -13.55 28.68
N LEU A 173 26.92 -13.23 27.89
CA LEU A 173 25.87 -14.20 27.55
C LEU A 173 26.39 -15.39 26.72
N LYS A 174 27.53 -15.23 26.04
CA LYS A 174 28.20 -16.32 25.31
C LYS A 174 29.00 -17.24 26.24
N GLU A 175 29.54 -16.71 27.33
CA GLU A 175 30.31 -17.46 28.33
C GLU A 175 29.42 -18.17 29.37
N GLU A 176 28.24 -17.63 29.67
CA GLU A 176 27.29 -18.17 30.66
C GLU A 176 26.57 -19.47 30.23
N GLU A 177 26.84 -19.97 29.02
CA GLU A 177 26.28 -21.21 28.41
C GLU A 177 24.75 -21.37 28.37
N GLY A 178 23.99 -20.32 28.74
CA GLY A 178 22.54 -20.30 28.85
C GLY A 178 21.76 -20.36 27.53
N ALA A 179 20.50 -19.92 27.58
CA ALA A 179 19.56 -19.92 26.46
C ALA A 179 20.10 -19.12 25.26
N PHE A 180 20.87 -18.05 25.48
CA PHE A 180 21.55 -17.34 24.41
C PHE A 180 22.59 -18.22 23.70
N ALA A 181 23.46 -18.90 24.45
CA ALA A 181 24.50 -19.76 23.89
C ALA A 181 23.93 -20.99 23.16
N GLU A 182 22.82 -21.56 23.66
CA GLU A 182 22.06 -22.59 22.94
C GLU A 182 21.48 -22.07 21.62
N PHE A 183 20.88 -20.87 21.63
CA PHE A 183 20.36 -20.23 20.42
C PHE A 183 21.47 -19.96 19.38
N LEU A 184 22.64 -19.47 19.81
CA LEU A 184 23.81 -19.30 18.94
C LEU A 184 24.27 -20.64 18.32
N ARG A 185 24.31 -21.72 19.12
CA ARG A 185 24.71 -23.06 18.64
C ARG A 185 23.75 -23.59 17.58
N THR A 186 22.45 -23.50 17.82
CA THR A 186 21.41 -23.92 16.86
C THR A 186 21.50 -23.13 15.55
N TYR A 187 21.65 -21.80 15.62
CA TYR A 187 21.76 -20.96 14.42
C TYR A 187 23.04 -21.24 13.61
N ALA A 188 24.17 -21.44 14.28
CA ALA A 188 25.44 -21.79 13.63
C ALA A 188 25.38 -23.15 12.93
N SER A 189 24.53 -24.08 13.41
CA SER A 189 24.25 -25.35 12.73
C SER A 189 23.38 -25.17 11.48
N SER A 190 22.39 -24.26 11.49
CA SER A 190 21.52 -24.03 10.32
C SER A 190 22.22 -23.34 9.14
N GLU A 191 23.14 -22.39 9.37
CA GLU A 191 23.90 -21.79 8.26
C GLU A 191 24.83 -22.80 7.55
N GLN A 192 25.27 -23.86 8.24
CA GLN A 192 26.08 -24.92 7.61
C GLN A 192 25.25 -25.85 6.71
N THR A 193 23.95 -25.99 6.95
CA THR A 193 23.07 -26.81 6.10
C THR A 193 22.60 -26.08 4.83
N ASP A 194 22.41 -24.76 4.89
CA ASP A 194 21.98 -23.95 3.73
C ASP A 194 23.15 -23.43 2.87
N GLY A 195 24.39 -23.62 3.34
CA GLY A 195 25.62 -23.05 2.77
C GLY A 195 26.44 -23.92 1.81
N SER A 196 25.84 -24.82 1.03
CA SER A 196 26.59 -25.63 0.04
C SER A 196 27.00 -24.82 -1.21
N GLY A 197 27.94 -23.89 -1.07
CA GLY A 197 28.47 -23.18 -2.25
C GLY A 197 29.21 -21.86 -2.10
N SER A 198 30.03 -21.62 -1.08
CA SER A 198 31.25 -20.77 -1.24
C SER A 198 32.15 -20.76 0.00
N SER A 199 33.45 -20.96 -0.19
CA SER A 199 34.44 -21.04 0.87
C SER A 199 35.01 -19.67 1.25
N VAL A 200 34.52 -19.07 2.34
CA VAL A 200 35.15 -17.90 2.97
C VAL A 200 36.03 -18.36 4.14
N SER A 201 37.32 -18.56 3.86
CA SER A 201 38.30 -18.92 4.87
C SER A 201 38.73 -17.69 5.69
N PHE A 202 38.21 -17.57 6.92
CA PHE A 202 38.82 -16.71 7.93
C PHE A 202 40.12 -17.35 8.43
N LYS A 203 41.27 -16.85 7.96
CA LYS A 203 42.58 -17.22 8.51
C LYS A 203 42.84 -16.45 9.80
N LEU A 204 42.88 -17.15 10.93
CA LEU A 204 43.63 -16.69 12.11
C LEU A 204 45.09 -17.14 11.99
N THR A 205 46.00 -16.30 12.48
CA THR A 205 47.45 -16.47 12.37
C THR A 205 48.04 -17.51 13.34
N SER A 206 49.23 -18.00 12.97
CA SER A 206 49.97 -19.15 13.49
C SER A 206 50.36 -19.10 14.98
N PRO A 207 50.90 -20.21 15.54
CA PRO A 207 52.36 -20.40 15.46
C PRO A 207 52.86 -21.82 15.12
N VAL A 208 53.96 -21.83 14.34
CA VAL A 208 55.15 -22.72 14.42
C VAL A 208 54.98 -24.24 14.59
N PHE A 209 55.38 -25.02 13.58
CA PHE A 209 56.35 -26.12 13.73
C PHE A 209 57.07 -26.42 12.38
N MET A 210 58.32 -26.87 12.43
CA MET A 210 59.18 -27.13 11.26
C MET A 210 59.11 -28.59 10.78
N THR A 211 59.23 -28.88 9.47
CA THR A 211 60.39 -29.55 8.83
C THR A 211 60.14 -30.13 7.41
N ASN A 212 61.21 -30.09 6.59
CA ASN A 212 61.62 -30.96 5.47
C ASN A 212 60.87 -31.00 4.10
N GLN A 213 61.57 -30.48 3.07
CA GLN A 213 62.01 -31.15 1.79
C GLN A 213 61.23 -32.38 1.30
N GLU A 214 60.96 -32.69 0.02
CA GLU A 214 61.26 -32.24 -1.37
C GLU A 214 60.59 -33.32 -2.31
N PRO A 215 60.71 -33.36 -3.66
CA PRO A 215 60.87 -32.34 -4.71
C PRO A 215 59.82 -32.46 -5.87
N VAL A 216 59.99 -31.65 -6.94
CA VAL A 216 59.19 -31.64 -8.20
C VAL A 216 59.52 -32.84 -9.13
N PRO A 217 58.64 -33.24 -10.08
CA PRO A 217 58.55 -32.61 -11.43
C PRO A 217 57.08 -32.55 -11.96
N ASN A 218 56.69 -32.07 -13.17
CA ASN A 218 57.39 -31.53 -14.35
C ASN A 218 56.52 -30.46 -15.09
N SER A 219 56.83 -30.15 -16.37
CA SER A 219 56.10 -29.26 -17.32
C SER A 219 55.81 -29.98 -18.66
N PRO A 220 54.97 -29.46 -19.59
CA PRO A 220 55.34 -28.37 -20.55
C PRO A 220 54.23 -27.29 -20.75
N SER A 221 54.51 -25.98 -20.92
CA SER A 221 54.97 -25.25 -22.15
C SER A 221 53.98 -25.38 -23.34
N LYS A 222 53.51 -24.36 -24.09
CA LYS A 222 54.14 -23.11 -24.66
C LYS A 222 53.02 -22.30 -25.47
N PRO A 223 53.26 -21.21 -26.26
CA PRO A 223 53.43 -19.79 -25.85
C PRO A 223 52.64 -18.71 -26.69
N MET A 224 52.77 -17.39 -26.34
CA MET A 224 52.83 -16.17 -27.24
C MET A 224 51.64 -15.84 -28.21
N GLU A 225 51.37 -14.62 -28.73
CA GLU A 225 52.00 -13.27 -28.64
C GLU A 225 51.04 -12.10 -29.03
N ASN A 226 51.33 -10.89 -28.52
CA ASN A 226 51.30 -9.52 -29.10
C ASN A 226 50.34 -9.03 -30.25
N GLY A 227 49.93 -7.75 -30.17
CA GLY A 227 49.39 -6.94 -31.30
C GLY A 227 48.34 -5.87 -30.91
N VAL A 228 48.72 -4.71 -30.33
CA VAL A 228 48.89 -3.38 -31.01
C VAL A 228 47.61 -2.75 -31.58
N GLY A 229 47.28 -1.53 -31.14
CA GLY A 229 46.13 -0.73 -31.63
C GLY A 229 46.48 0.25 -32.77
N PRO A 230 45.63 1.26 -33.02
CA PRO A 230 46.17 2.61 -33.22
C PRO A 230 45.32 3.72 -32.56
N GLY A 231 45.91 4.92 -32.42
CA GLY A 231 45.22 6.14 -32.01
C GLY A 231 45.59 7.33 -32.91
N PHE A 232 44.86 8.44 -32.77
CA PHE A 232 45.08 9.77 -33.37
C PHE A 232 44.37 10.77 -32.43
N THR A 233 45.02 11.71 -31.71
CA THR A 233 45.49 13.04 -32.15
C THR A 233 44.49 13.79 -33.06
N GLY A 234 44.12 15.06 -32.83
CA GLY A 234 44.39 15.99 -31.73
C GLY A 234 43.86 17.41 -32.06
N SER A 235 44.26 18.42 -31.28
CA SER A 235 44.09 19.88 -31.46
C SER A 235 42.93 20.59 -30.73
N GLN A 236 43.20 21.86 -30.42
CA GLN A 236 42.43 22.77 -29.57
C GLN A 236 41.58 23.72 -30.42
N SER A 237 40.51 24.28 -29.86
CA SER A 237 40.09 25.66 -30.13
C SER A 237 39.18 26.19 -29.04
N ALA A 238 39.51 27.36 -28.50
CA ALA A 238 38.65 28.09 -27.59
C ALA A 238 37.66 28.97 -28.37
N SER A 239 36.42 29.08 -27.90
CA SER A 239 35.60 30.26 -28.17
C SER A 239 34.69 30.57 -26.99
N ASN A 240 34.76 31.81 -26.50
CA ASN A 240 33.72 32.38 -25.65
C ASN A 240 32.49 32.65 -26.51
N ASN A 241 31.27 32.37 -26.00
CA ASN A 241 30.25 33.41 -26.09
C ASN A 241 29.10 33.31 -25.07
N SER A 242 28.77 34.50 -24.56
CA SER A 242 27.46 34.97 -24.07
C SER A 242 26.50 34.00 -23.34
N LYS A 243 26.28 34.27 -22.05
CA LYS A 243 25.01 33.97 -21.36
C LYS A 243 23.85 34.68 -22.07
N GLY A 244 22.74 33.99 -22.27
CA GLY A 244 21.45 34.57 -22.67
C GLY A 244 20.29 33.93 -21.87
N PRO A 245 19.20 34.65 -21.56
CA PRO A 245 18.13 34.14 -20.71
C PRO A 245 17.13 33.28 -21.50
N ALA A 246 17.33 31.96 -21.51
CA ALA A 246 16.44 31.01 -22.20
C ALA A 246 16.14 29.74 -21.38
N SER A 247 16.43 29.73 -20.06
CA SER A 247 16.45 28.52 -19.23
C SER A 247 15.26 28.31 -18.31
N GLU A 248 14.21 29.12 -18.37
CA GLU A 248 13.02 28.99 -17.52
C GLU A 248 11.90 28.18 -18.20
N LEU A 249 11.52 28.52 -19.44
CA LEU A 249 10.48 27.79 -20.20
C LEU A 249 10.79 26.29 -20.37
N ASN A 250 12.05 25.95 -20.71
CA ASN A 250 12.49 24.56 -20.83
C ASN A 250 12.60 23.80 -19.48
N LYS A 251 12.64 24.50 -18.34
CA LYS A 251 12.58 23.87 -17.01
C LYS A 251 11.15 23.53 -16.65
N GLU A 252 10.19 24.38 -16.94
CA GLU A 252 8.78 24.13 -16.65
C GLU A 252 8.22 22.95 -17.47
N GLU A 253 8.54 22.85 -18.77
CA GLU A 253 8.12 21.69 -19.59
C GLU A 253 8.77 20.36 -19.18
N LYS A 254 10.02 20.38 -18.68
CA LYS A 254 10.64 19.18 -18.11
C LYS A 254 10.03 18.83 -16.75
N LYS A 255 9.68 19.83 -15.93
CA LYS A 255 9.01 19.59 -14.64
C LYS A 255 7.60 19.06 -14.82
N SER A 256 6.81 19.58 -15.77
CA SER A 256 5.44 19.11 -16.01
C SER A 256 5.42 17.66 -16.49
N LYS A 257 6.28 17.30 -17.45
CA LYS A 257 6.44 15.90 -17.92
C LYS A 257 6.94 14.96 -16.83
N SER A 258 7.86 15.41 -15.98
CA SER A 258 8.33 14.62 -14.83
C SER A 258 7.23 14.44 -13.77
N ALA A 259 6.43 15.47 -13.50
CA ALA A 259 5.34 15.40 -12.53
C ALA A 259 4.18 14.52 -13.00
N GLU A 260 3.92 14.48 -14.31
CA GLU A 260 2.94 13.57 -14.91
C GLU A 260 3.45 12.11 -14.95
N ALA A 261 4.72 11.89 -15.27
CA ALA A 261 5.35 10.55 -15.23
C ALA A 261 5.49 9.97 -13.82
N GLY A 262 5.53 10.83 -12.78
CA GLY A 262 5.63 10.43 -11.39
C GLY A 262 4.29 10.07 -10.73
N LYS A 263 3.15 10.26 -11.39
CA LYS A 263 1.83 10.08 -10.79
C LYS A 263 1.27 8.68 -11.06
N LEU A 264 0.87 7.98 -9.99
CA LEU A 264 0.28 6.64 -10.07
C LEU A 264 -1.24 6.66 -9.92
N THR A 265 -1.78 7.49 -9.02
CA THR A 265 -3.19 7.39 -8.65
C THR A 265 -4.08 8.34 -9.46
N ASP A 266 -5.10 7.77 -10.08
CA ASP A 266 -6.12 8.53 -10.80
C ASP A 266 -7.25 8.89 -9.83
N ALA A 267 -7.33 10.18 -9.48
CA ALA A 267 -8.45 10.70 -8.70
C ALA A 267 -9.76 10.54 -9.48
N ASP A 268 -10.83 10.09 -8.81
CA ASP A 268 -12.13 9.91 -9.46
C ASP A 268 -12.67 11.26 -9.92
N LYS A 269 -13.04 11.35 -11.20
CA LYS A 269 -13.48 12.59 -11.85
C LYS A 269 -14.98 12.51 -12.10
N ALA A 270 -15.75 13.32 -11.37
CA ALA A 270 -17.17 13.46 -11.61
C ALA A 270 -17.43 13.85 -13.08
N SER A 271 -18.24 13.04 -13.77
CA SER A 271 -18.65 13.35 -15.14
C SER A 271 -19.62 14.54 -15.14
N THR A 272 -19.18 15.68 -15.67
CA THR A 272 -20.00 16.90 -15.74
C THR A 272 -20.97 16.85 -16.94
N GLY A 273 -22.26 17.04 -16.69
CA GLY A 273 -23.28 17.15 -17.74
C GLY A 273 -24.61 16.46 -17.39
N ARG A 274 -25.50 16.34 -18.38
CA ARG A 274 -26.76 15.58 -18.23
C ARG A 274 -26.48 14.07 -18.36
N VAL A 275 -27.20 13.27 -17.57
CA VAL A 275 -27.14 11.80 -17.64
C VAL A 275 -27.55 11.33 -19.04
N LYS A 276 -26.74 10.47 -19.66
CA LYS A 276 -27.01 9.92 -20.99
C LYS A 276 -28.21 8.96 -20.93
N LEU A 277 -29.12 9.03 -21.91
CA LEU A 277 -30.30 8.15 -21.98
C LEU A 277 -29.92 6.66 -21.95
N SER A 278 -28.73 6.31 -22.46
CA SER A 278 -28.15 4.97 -22.38
C SER A 278 -28.09 4.39 -20.96
N VAL A 279 -27.89 5.23 -19.92
CA VAL A 279 -27.85 4.78 -18.52
C VAL A 279 -29.23 4.26 -18.08
N PHE A 280 -30.29 5.00 -18.40
CA PHE A 280 -31.67 4.56 -18.15
C PHE A 280 -32.00 3.28 -18.93
N CYS A 281 -31.60 3.20 -20.22
CA CYS A 281 -31.78 1.99 -21.01
C CYS A 281 -31.03 0.77 -20.45
N SER A 282 -29.84 0.96 -19.88
CA SER A 282 -29.10 -0.13 -19.21
C SER A 282 -29.82 -0.61 -17.94
N TYR A 283 -30.37 0.30 -17.14
CA TYR A 283 -31.15 -0.06 -15.96
C TYR A 283 -32.45 -0.82 -16.32
N LEU A 284 -33.19 -0.35 -17.34
CA LEU A 284 -34.37 -1.05 -17.86
C LEU A 284 -34.05 -2.43 -18.44
N LYS A 285 -32.87 -2.59 -19.07
CA LYS A 285 -32.37 -3.91 -19.51
C LYS A 285 -32.06 -4.83 -18.33
N ALA A 286 -31.51 -4.31 -17.23
CA ALA A 286 -31.22 -5.09 -16.03
C ALA A 286 -32.49 -5.55 -15.27
N ILE A 287 -33.58 -4.76 -15.31
CA ILE A 287 -34.92 -5.18 -14.83
C ILE A 287 -35.49 -6.32 -15.71
N GLY A 288 -35.18 -6.28 -17.00
CA GLY A 288 -35.76 -7.15 -18.02
C GLY A 288 -36.95 -6.48 -18.72
N VAL A 289 -36.93 -6.51 -20.05
CA VAL A 289 -37.91 -5.80 -20.91
C VAL A 289 -39.35 -6.23 -20.61
N LEU A 290 -39.58 -7.51 -20.30
CA LEU A 290 -40.91 -8.05 -19.99
C LEU A 290 -41.50 -7.45 -18.70
N LEU A 291 -40.74 -7.44 -17.59
CA LEU A 291 -41.20 -6.84 -16.34
C LEU A 291 -41.41 -5.32 -16.49
N SER A 292 -40.52 -4.64 -17.20
CA SER A 292 -40.67 -3.20 -17.47
C SER A 292 -41.89 -2.88 -18.35
N ALA A 293 -42.28 -3.76 -19.26
CA ALA A 293 -43.49 -3.59 -20.06
C ALA A 293 -44.76 -3.85 -19.23
N ILE A 294 -44.73 -4.86 -18.35
CA ILE A 294 -45.84 -5.19 -17.44
C ILE A 294 -46.08 -4.06 -16.44
N SER A 295 -45.04 -3.49 -15.83
CA SER A 295 -45.19 -2.37 -14.89
C SER A 295 -45.74 -1.12 -15.57
N LEU A 296 -45.28 -0.81 -16.79
CA LEU A 296 -45.82 0.28 -17.60
C LEU A 296 -47.29 0.06 -17.96
N LEU A 297 -47.68 -1.17 -18.32
CA LEU A 297 -49.08 -1.52 -18.61
C LEU A 297 -49.98 -1.32 -17.39
N PHE A 298 -49.59 -1.82 -16.21
CA PHE A 298 -50.35 -1.62 -14.98
C PHE A 298 -50.41 -0.15 -14.54
N PHE A 299 -49.35 0.63 -14.78
CA PHE A 299 -49.38 2.07 -14.53
C PHE A 299 -50.35 2.80 -15.47
N LEU A 300 -50.34 2.47 -16.77
CA LEU A 300 -51.28 3.05 -17.74
C LEU A 300 -52.73 2.64 -17.44
N SER A 301 -52.98 1.37 -17.10
CA SER A 301 -54.32 0.92 -16.75
C SER A 301 -54.82 1.57 -15.47
N HIS A 302 -53.99 1.73 -14.44
CA HIS A 302 -54.34 2.49 -13.23
C HIS A 302 -54.80 3.93 -13.55
N ASN A 303 -54.05 4.66 -14.39
CA ASN A 303 -54.40 6.02 -14.78
C ASN A 303 -55.69 6.06 -15.61
N LEU A 304 -55.87 5.15 -16.56
CA LEU A 304 -57.09 5.05 -17.36
C LEU A 304 -58.31 4.73 -16.50
N LEU A 305 -58.23 3.75 -15.60
CA LEU A 305 -59.33 3.41 -14.68
C LEU A 305 -59.67 4.58 -13.75
N SER A 306 -58.67 5.34 -13.29
CA SER A 306 -58.89 6.57 -12.50
C SER A 306 -59.66 7.63 -13.30
N MET A 307 -59.28 7.88 -14.55
CA MET A 307 -60.00 8.81 -15.44
C MET A 307 -61.43 8.32 -15.71
N PHE A 308 -61.64 7.03 -15.97
CA PHE A 308 -62.98 6.46 -16.17
C PHE A 308 -63.85 6.53 -14.90
N ALA A 309 -63.30 6.28 -13.71
CA ALA A 309 -64.03 6.41 -12.46
C ALA A 309 -64.50 7.85 -12.20
N ASN A 310 -63.64 8.84 -12.45
CA ASN A 310 -63.98 10.26 -12.34
C ASN A 310 -65.03 10.69 -13.40
N TYR A 311 -64.89 10.22 -14.64
CA TYR A 311 -65.88 10.49 -15.70
C TYR A 311 -67.25 9.85 -15.39
N TRP A 312 -67.26 8.63 -14.87
CA TRP A 312 -68.48 7.93 -14.43
C TRP A 312 -69.18 8.67 -13.27
N LEU A 313 -68.40 9.22 -12.33
CA LEU A 313 -68.92 10.05 -11.23
C LEU A 313 -69.52 11.37 -11.76
N SER A 314 -68.91 11.98 -12.78
CA SER A 314 -69.47 13.16 -13.46
C SER A 314 -70.85 12.83 -14.08
N LEU A 315 -70.93 11.75 -14.87
CA LEU A 315 -72.19 11.30 -15.49
C LEU A 315 -73.28 10.88 -14.48
N TRP A 316 -72.92 10.60 -13.23
CA TRP A 316 -73.86 10.33 -12.13
C TRP A 316 -74.26 11.60 -11.37
N THR A 317 -73.49 12.68 -11.49
CA THR A 317 -73.85 13.98 -10.93
C THR A 317 -74.94 14.66 -11.77
N ASP A 318 -74.96 14.42 -13.08
CA ASP A 318 -75.90 15.03 -14.03
C ASP A 318 -77.30 14.35 -14.09
N ASP A 319 -77.54 13.29 -13.31
CA ASP A 319 -78.81 12.55 -13.32
C ASP A 319 -79.96 13.33 -12.64
N PRO A 320 -81.17 13.40 -13.26
CA PRO A 320 -82.33 14.03 -12.63
C PRO A 320 -82.82 13.23 -11.41
N VAL A 321 -82.97 13.92 -10.28
CA VAL A 321 -83.54 13.36 -9.05
C VAL A 321 -85.05 13.32 -9.16
N VAL A 322 -85.64 12.12 -9.18
CA VAL A 322 -87.10 11.90 -9.29
C VAL A 322 -87.59 11.26 -8.00
N ASN A 323 -88.60 11.84 -7.36
CA ASN A 323 -89.14 11.39 -6.06
C ASN A 323 -88.08 11.27 -4.95
N GLY A 324 -87.07 12.14 -4.94
CA GLY A 324 -86.02 12.18 -3.91
C GLY A 324 -84.95 11.09 -4.02
N THR A 325 -85.01 10.24 -5.06
CA THR A 325 -83.97 9.26 -5.39
C THR A 325 -83.47 9.45 -6.82
N GLN A 326 -82.24 9.01 -7.09
CA GLN A 326 -81.73 8.91 -8.46
C GLN A 326 -82.05 7.51 -9.01
N PRO A 327 -82.44 7.40 -10.30
CA PRO A 327 -82.63 6.11 -10.95
C PRO A 327 -81.32 5.30 -10.98
N ASP A 328 -81.44 3.97 -10.93
CA ASP A 328 -80.36 2.99 -11.08
C ASP A 328 -79.12 3.18 -10.17
N ARG A 329 -79.30 3.84 -9.01
CA ARG A 329 -78.26 4.09 -7.99
C ARG A 329 -77.42 2.85 -7.66
N LEU A 330 -78.04 1.67 -7.53
CA LEU A 330 -77.33 0.43 -7.19
C LEU A 330 -76.41 -0.03 -8.32
N MET A 331 -76.81 0.13 -9.59
CA MET A 331 -75.97 -0.17 -10.75
C MET A 331 -74.80 0.80 -10.83
N ARG A 332 -75.05 2.11 -10.70
CA ARG A 332 -74.00 3.14 -10.76
C ARG A 332 -72.97 3.00 -9.64
N LEU A 333 -73.41 2.72 -8.42
CA LEU A 333 -72.56 2.41 -7.27
C LEU A 333 -71.77 1.10 -7.48
N GLY A 334 -72.39 0.07 -8.04
CA GLY A 334 -71.73 -1.20 -8.36
C GLY A 334 -70.61 -1.05 -9.39
N VAL A 335 -70.84 -0.29 -10.47
CA VAL A 335 -69.82 0.01 -11.48
C VAL A 335 -68.68 0.84 -10.88
N TYR A 336 -68.99 1.88 -10.09
CA TYR A 336 -67.97 2.69 -9.43
C TYR A 336 -67.12 1.88 -8.45
N GLY A 337 -67.74 1.02 -7.64
CA GLY A 337 -67.05 0.09 -6.74
C GLY A 337 -66.16 -0.90 -7.50
N GLY A 338 -66.65 -1.47 -8.61
CA GLY A 338 -65.87 -2.36 -9.48
C GLY A 338 -64.64 -1.69 -10.11
N LEU A 339 -64.79 -0.44 -10.57
CA LEU A 339 -63.67 0.39 -11.06
C LEU A 339 -62.65 0.66 -9.95
N GLY A 340 -63.10 0.99 -8.73
CA GLY A 340 -62.21 1.21 -7.58
C GLY A 340 -61.43 -0.04 -7.16
N VAL A 341 -62.07 -1.21 -7.12
CA VAL A 341 -61.39 -2.50 -6.86
C VAL A 341 -60.37 -2.80 -7.97
N SER A 342 -60.74 -2.63 -9.23
CA SER A 342 -59.84 -2.86 -10.36
C SER A 342 -58.66 -1.87 -10.38
N GLN A 343 -58.88 -0.62 -9.97
CA GLN A 343 -57.82 0.38 -9.76
C GLN A 343 -56.85 -0.09 -8.66
N GLY A 344 -57.36 -0.60 -7.53
CA GLY A 344 -56.55 -1.14 -6.45
C GLY A 344 -55.69 -2.34 -6.88
N VAL A 345 -56.25 -3.26 -7.67
CA VAL A 345 -55.50 -4.38 -8.26
C VAL A 345 -54.40 -3.88 -9.20
N ALA A 346 -54.65 -2.85 -10.02
CA ALA A 346 -53.64 -2.25 -10.88
C ALA A 346 -52.51 -1.55 -10.09
N VAL A 347 -52.84 -0.86 -8.99
CA VAL A 347 -51.85 -0.26 -8.06
C VAL A 347 -50.94 -1.34 -7.46
N PHE A 348 -51.54 -2.40 -6.92
CA PHE A 348 -50.82 -3.52 -6.35
C PHE A 348 -49.92 -4.20 -7.40
N GLY A 349 -50.45 -4.42 -8.62
CA GLY A 349 -49.74 -5.01 -9.75
C GLY A 349 -48.49 -4.24 -10.16
N TYR A 350 -48.60 -2.92 -10.39
CA TYR A 350 -47.41 -2.12 -10.76
C TYR A 350 -46.41 -2.04 -9.59
N SER A 351 -46.89 -1.86 -8.35
CA SER A 351 -46.02 -1.74 -7.17
C SER A 351 -45.20 -3.00 -6.94
N LEU A 352 -45.82 -4.18 -7.02
CA LEU A 352 -45.15 -5.47 -6.93
C LEU A 352 -44.18 -5.69 -8.11
N SER A 353 -44.59 -5.34 -9.32
CA SER A 353 -43.75 -5.47 -10.53
C SER A 353 -42.49 -4.60 -10.47
N VAL A 354 -42.61 -3.34 -10.04
CA VAL A 354 -41.47 -2.43 -9.84
C VAL A 354 -40.56 -2.92 -8.71
N SER A 355 -41.12 -3.41 -7.60
CA SER A 355 -40.34 -3.92 -6.46
C SER A 355 -39.53 -5.16 -6.83
N ILE A 356 -40.14 -6.13 -7.51
CA ILE A 356 -39.44 -7.33 -8.02
C ILE A 356 -38.38 -6.93 -9.06
N GLY A 357 -38.73 -6.02 -9.98
CA GLY A 357 -37.80 -5.50 -10.98
C GLY A 357 -36.57 -4.84 -10.37
N GLY A 358 -36.75 -4.04 -9.31
CA GLY A 358 -35.66 -3.40 -8.58
C GLY A 358 -34.71 -4.40 -7.91
N ILE A 359 -35.25 -5.48 -7.31
CA ILE A 359 -34.44 -6.56 -6.71
C ILE A 359 -33.65 -7.32 -7.79
N LEU A 360 -34.28 -7.65 -8.91
CA LEU A 360 -33.62 -8.32 -10.04
C LEU A 360 -32.50 -7.46 -10.63
N ALA A 361 -32.76 -6.17 -10.87
CA ALA A 361 -31.77 -5.23 -11.37
C ALA A 361 -30.61 -5.03 -10.38
N SER A 362 -30.90 -4.90 -9.08
CA SER A 362 -29.88 -4.80 -8.02
C SER A 362 -28.96 -6.04 -8.02
N ARG A 363 -29.53 -7.25 -8.02
CA ARG A 363 -28.77 -8.49 -8.09
C ARG A 363 -27.92 -8.57 -9.36
N PHE A 364 -28.49 -8.27 -10.52
CA PHE A 364 -27.77 -8.31 -11.80
C PHE A 364 -26.59 -7.33 -11.81
N LEU A 365 -26.84 -6.06 -11.47
CA LEU A 365 -25.81 -5.01 -11.48
C LEU A 365 -24.70 -5.30 -10.48
N HIS A 366 -25.02 -5.77 -9.26
CA HIS A 366 -24.02 -6.14 -8.27
C HIS A 366 -23.18 -7.35 -8.71
N GLN A 367 -23.81 -8.39 -9.27
CA GLN A 367 -23.08 -9.57 -9.77
C GLN A 367 -22.18 -9.23 -10.98
N SER A 368 -22.64 -8.39 -11.92
CA SER A 368 -21.82 -7.90 -13.02
C SER A 368 -20.65 -7.05 -12.53
N MET A 369 -20.90 -6.08 -11.64
CA MET A 369 -19.85 -5.22 -11.08
C MET A 369 -18.77 -6.04 -10.36
N LEU A 370 -19.17 -6.99 -9.51
CA LEU A 370 -18.23 -7.86 -8.79
C LEU A 370 -17.41 -8.72 -9.76
N PHE A 371 -18.06 -9.28 -10.79
CA PHE A 371 -17.37 -10.07 -11.82
C PHE A 371 -16.35 -9.25 -12.61
N ASP A 372 -16.71 -8.03 -13.03
CA ASP A 372 -15.82 -7.14 -13.79
C ASP A 372 -14.64 -6.64 -12.94
N VAL A 373 -14.88 -6.32 -11.66
CA VAL A 373 -13.81 -5.95 -10.71
C VAL A 373 -12.85 -7.12 -10.48
N LEU A 374 -13.35 -8.32 -10.16
CA LEU A 374 -12.51 -9.51 -9.94
C LEU A 374 -11.71 -9.94 -11.17
N ARG A 375 -12.15 -9.56 -12.37
CA ARG A 375 -11.48 -9.88 -13.64
C ARG A 375 -10.57 -8.75 -14.14
N SER A 376 -10.51 -7.63 -13.43
CA SER A 376 -9.62 -6.51 -13.76
C SER A 376 -8.15 -6.84 -13.42
N PRO A 377 -7.16 -6.34 -14.19
CA PRO A 377 -5.75 -6.60 -13.95
C PRO A 377 -5.25 -5.91 -12.67
N MET A 378 -4.16 -6.39 -12.07
CA MET A 378 -3.60 -5.80 -10.84
C MET A 378 -3.32 -4.29 -10.96
N SER A 379 -2.89 -3.83 -12.14
CA SER A 379 -2.65 -2.41 -12.43
C SER A 379 -3.89 -1.51 -12.32
N PHE A 380 -5.11 -2.06 -12.39
CA PHE A 380 -6.34 -1.32 -12.10
C PHE A 380 -6.45 -1.02 -10.60
N PHE A 381 -6.13 -2.00 -9.74
CA PHE A 381 -6.14 -1.85 -8.29
C PHE A 381 -4.99 -0.98 -7.76
N GLU A 382 -3.87 -0.92 -8.47
CA GLU A 382 -2.73 -0.05 -8.12
C GLU A 382 -3.01 1.44 -8.40
N ARG A 383 -3.76 1.73 -9.47
CA ARG A 383 -4.12 3.10 -9.86
C ARG A 383 -5.38 3.62 -9.18
N THR A 384 -6.31 2.73 -8.82
CA THR A 384 -7.62 3.09 -8.24
C THR A 384 -7.55 3.03 -6.71
N PRO A 385 -7.72 4.15 -5.98
CA PRO A 385 -7.74 4.15 -4.52
C PRO A 385 -8.79 3.18 -3.94
N SER A 386 -8.44 2.45 -2.87
CA SER A 386 -9.34 1.45 -2.27
C SER A 386 -10.68 2.04 -1.81
N GLY A 387 -10.66 3.27 -1.30
CA GLY A 387 -11.87 4.01 -0.93
C GLY A 387 -12.84 4.25 -2.10
N ASN A 388 -12.35 4.40 -3.33
CA ASN A 388 -13.22 4.56 -4.51
C ASN A 388 -13.89 3.24 -4.92
N LEU A 389 -13.25 2.10 -4.64
CA LEU A 389 -13.84 0.78 -4.85
C LEU A 389 -14.83 0.42 -3.75
N LEU A 390 -14.56 0.79 -2.50
CA LEU A 390 -15.44 0.54 -1.35
C LEU A 390 -16.71 1.41 -1.36
N ASN A 391 -16.66 2.58 -2.01
CA ASN A 391 -17.79 3.50 -2.15
C ASN A 391 -18.76 3.14 -3.30
N ARG A 392 -18.52 2.04 -4.03
CA ARG A 392 -19.31 1.58 -5.18
C ARG A 392 -20.00 0.25 -4.88
#